data_AF-A0A109V0D0-F1
#
_entry.id   AF-A0A109V0D0-F1
#
_cell.length_a   1.000
_cell.length_b   1.000
_cell.length_c   1.000
_cell.angle_alpha   90.00
_cell.angle_beta   90.00
_cell.angle_gamma   90.00
#
_symmetry.space_group_name_H-M   'P 1'
#
loop_
_entity.id
_entity.type
_entity.pdbx_description
1 polymer ?
#
loop_
_entity_poly.entity_id
_entity_poly.type
_entity_poly.pdbx_seq_one_letter_code
_entity_poly.pdbx_strand_id
1 'polypeptide(L)'
;MASKIQSLMNLAVQRASSLVSKTVYYGKVGAELSKTVYFKEGLQPPNFSDFEMVYWRLYKQFLQASTKPKESIAAIKGLGKQEWIKYGSYGVQFLGLYSIGEVIGRRHIVGYKNYSTC
;
A
#
# COMPACT_ATOMS: atom_id res chain seq x y z
N MET A 1 45.08 27.08 -16.28
CA MET A 1 43.63 26.75 -16.44
C MET A 1 43.27 25.37 -15.89
N ALA A 2 44.06 24.32 -16.15
CA ALA A 2 43.82 22.96 -15.63
C ALA A 2 43.61 22.87 -14.10
N SER A 3 44.40 23.59 -13.29
CA SER A 3 44.27 23.60 -11.82
C SER A 3 42.96 24.19 -11.30
N LYS A 4 42.42 25.23 -11.96
CA LYS A 4 41.12 25.81 -11.61
C LYS A 4 39.97 24.85 -11.90
N ILE A 5 40.04 24.13 -13.03
CA ILE A 5 39.06 23.10 -13.39
C ILE A 5 39.11 21.95 -12.36
N GLN A 6 40.31 21.52 -11.96
CA GLN A 6 40.49 20.51 -10.91
C GLN A 6 39.86 20.94 -9.57
N SER A 7 40.01 22.21 -9.17
CA SER A 7 39.41 22.72 -7.93
C SER A 7 37.87 22.76 -7.98
N LEU A 8 37.28 23.09 -9.13
CA LEU A 8 35.83 23.10 -9.30
C LEU A 8 35.27 21.67 -9.29
N MET A 9 35.98 20.71 -9.89
CA MET A 9 35.60 19.30 -9.83
C MET A 9 35.66 18.77 -8.40
N ASN A 10 36.70 19.08 -7.64
CA ASN A 10 36.80 18.68 -6.23
C ASN A 10 35.68 19.29 -5.38
N LEU A 11 35.29 20.55 -5.63
CA LEU A 11 34.17 21.19 -4.96
C LEU A 11 32.83 20.49 -5.30
N ALA A 12 32.59 20.17 -6.57
CA ALA A 12 31.38 19.46 -7.00
C ALA A 12 31.30 18.06 -6.38
N VAL A 13 32.41 17.32 -6.35
CA VAL A 13 32.49 16.00 -5.70
C VAL A 13 32.20 16.12 -4.20
N GLN A 14 32.80 17.08 -3.50
CA GLN A 14 32.53 17.28 -2.07
C GLN A 14 31.06 17.62 -1.79
N ARG A 15 30.44 18.45 -2.62
CA ARG A 15 29.01 18.79 -2.51
C ARG A 15 28.13 17.57 -2.79
N ALA A 16 28.43 16.80 -3.84
CA ALA A 16 27.72 15.57 -4.17
C ALA A 16 27.84 14.55 -3.03
N SER A 17 29.05 14.32 -2.51
CA SER A 17 29.27 13.42 -1.36
C SER A 17 28.48 13.86 -0.14
N SER A 18 28.44 15.17 0.16
CA SER A 18 27.64 15.69 1.27
C SER A 18 26.13 15.44 1.09
N LEU A 19 25.60 15.65 -0.12
CA LEU A 19 24.19 15.38 -0.44
C LEU A 19 23.87 13.90 -0.34
N VAL A 20 24.73 13.03 -0.90
CA VAL A 20 24.56 11.58 -0.83
C VAL A 20 24.54 11.12 0.63
N SER A 21 25.49 11.56 1.46
CA SER A 21 25.51 11.20 2.88
C SER A 21 24.25 11.64 3.62
N LYS A 22 23.74 12.84 3.34
CA LYS A 22 22.47 13.32 3.93
C LYS A 22 21.28 12.51 3.47
N THR A 23 21.15 12.24 2.17
CA THR A 23 20.06 11.44 1.61
C THR A 23 20.06 10.02 2.17
N VAL A 24 21.23 9.39 2.30
CA VAL A 24 21.35 8.06 2.90
C VAL A 24 20.93 8.09 4.37
N TYR A 25 21.33 9.11 5.13
CA TYR A 25 20.92 9.25 6.53
C TYR A 25 19.40 9.41 6.66
N TYR A 26 18.80 10.36 5.93
CA TYR A 26 17.35 10.56 5.96
C TYR A 26 16.58 9.37 5.41
N GLY A 27 17.12 8.67 4.42
CA GLY A 27 16.55 7.42 3.90
C GLY A 27 16.50 6.32 4.97
N LYS A 28 17.57 6.16 5.75
CA LYS A 28 17.61 5.20 6.88
C LYS A 28 16.63 5.56 7.97
N VAL A 29 16.56 6.84 8.37
CA VAL A 29 15.59 7.30 9.37
C VAL A 29 14.16 7.09 8.89
N GLY A 30 13.87 7.44 7.64
CA GLY A 30 12.57 7.20 7.01
C GLY A 30 12.21 5.72 6.98
N ALA A 31 13.16 4.83 6.73
CA ALA A 31 12.95 3.37 6.73
C ALA A 31 12.64 2.82 8.13
N GLU A 32 13.32 3.28 9.18
CA GLU A 32 13.04 2.84 10.55
C GLU A 32 11.69 3.36 11.07
N LEU A 33 11.34 4.60 10.68
CA LEU A 33 10.02 5.17 10.97
C LEU A 33 8.91 4.43 10.24
N SER A 34 9.08 4.15 8.95
CA SER A 34 8.07 3.42 8.16
C SER A 34 7.89 2.00 8.69
N LYS A 35 8.95 1.32 9.11
CA LYS A 35 8.89 0.01 9.78
C LYS A 35 8.06 0.08 11.06
N THR A 36 8.30 1.09 11.90
CA THR A 36 7.55 1.27 13.15
C THR A 36 6.06 1.48 12.89
N VAL A 37 5.72 2.32 11.90
CA VAL A 37 4.33 2.55 11.51
C VAL A 37 3.71 1.28 10.94
N TYR A 38 4.42 0.52 10.11
CA TYR A 38 3.93 -0.74 9.54
C TYR A 38 3.49 -1.74 10.61
N PHE A 39 4.29 -1.90 11.67
CA PHE A 39 3.93 -2.77 12.78
C PHE A 39 2.84 -2.18 13.68
N LYS A 40 2.89 -0.88 13.98
CA LYS A 40 1.90 -0.24 14.87
C LYS A 40 0.50 -0.16 14.27
N GLU A 41 0.41 0.12 12.97
CA GLU A 41 -0.87 0.21 12.24
C GLU A 41 -1.39 -1.17 11.82
N GLY A 42 -0.68 -2.26 12.16
CA GLY A 42 -1.12 -3.61 11.83
C GLY A 42 -1.20 -3.86 10.31
N LEU A 43 -0.35 -3.21 9.52
CA LEU A 43 -0.25 -3.44 8.07
C LEU A 43 0.39 -4.79 7.72
N GLN A 44 0.86 -5.53 8.74
CA GLN A 44 1.33 -6.89 8.61
C GLN A 44 0.18 -7.84 8.26
N PRO A 45 0.41 -8.83 7.39
CA PRO A 45 -0.58 -9.86 7.14
C PRO A 45 -0.94 -10.56 8.48
N PRO A 46 -2.23 -10.71 8.80
CA PRO A 46 -2.67 -11.32 10.05
C PRO A 46 -2.35 -12.83 10.07
N ASN A 47 -2.48 -13.44 11.25
CA ASN A 47 -2.19 -14.86 11.41
C ASN A 47 -3.28 -15.73 10.75
N PHE A 48 -2.95 -16.97 10.38
CA PHE A 48 -3.89 -17.90 9.76
C PHE A 48 -5.13 -18.16 10.64
N SER A 49 -4.98 -18.19 11.96
CA SER A 49 -6.11 -18.33 12.89
C SER A 49 -7.09 -17.14 12.80
N ASP A 50 -6.60 -15.92 12.62
CA ASP A 50 -7.44 -14.74 12.45
C ASP A 50 -8.21 -14.80 11.12
N PHE A 51 -7.56 -15.29 10.06
CA PHE A 51 -8.22 -15.53 8.77
C PHE A 51 -9.38 -16.53 8.89
N GLU A 52 -9.17 -17.66 9.55
CA GLU A 52 -10.23 -18.65 9.79
C GLU A 52 -11.40 -18.06 10.57
N MET A 53 -11.09 -17.27 11.61
CA MET A 53 -12.10 -16.60 12.42
C MET A 53 -12.95 -15.63 11.60
N VAL A 54 -12.30 -14.79 10.78
CA VAL A 54 -12.99 -13.82 9.92
C VAL A 54 -13.81 -14.55 8.85
N TYR A 55 -13.27 -15.59 8.23
CA TYR A 55 -13.97 -16.40 7.23
C TYR A 55 -15.25 -17.00 7.81
N TRP A 56 -15.16 -17.64 8.98
CA TRP A 56 -16.31 -18.26 9.63
C TRP A 56 -17.36 -17.23 10.06
N ARG A 57 -16.91 -16.06 10.54
CA ARG A 57 -17.82 -14.94 10.89
C ARG A 57 -18.59 -14.44 9.68
N LEU A 58 -17.90 -14.20 8.56
CA LEU A 58 -18.53 -13.74 7.32
C LEU A 58 -19.48 -14.80 6.76
N TYR A 59 -19.09 -16.06 6.78
CA TYR A 59 -19.93 -17.18 6.35
C TYR A 59 -21.24 -17.24 7.14
N LYS A 60 -21.16 -17.16 8.48
CA LYS A 60 -22.33 -17.13 9.35
C LYS A 60 -23.21 -15.90 9.12
N GLN A 61 -22.62 -14.72 8.93
CA GLN A 61 -23.35 -13.49 8.62
C GLN A 61 -24.11 -13.62 7.29
N PHE A 62 -23.47 -14.20 6.27
CA PHE A 62 -24.10 -14.43 4.98
C PHE A 62 -25.27 -15.42 5.06
N LEU A 63 -25.11 -16.52 5.82
CA LEU A 63 -26.19 -17.46 6.09
C LEU A 63 -27.37 -16.78 6.81
N GLN A 64 -27.09 -16.01 7.86
CA GLN A 64 -28.13 -15.29 8.60
C GLN A 64 -28.87 -14.26 7.75
N ALA A 65 -28.15 -13.52 6.89
CA ALA A 65 -28.75 -12.58 5.96
C ALA A 65 -29.65 -13.27 4.92
N SER A 66 -29.30 -14.48 4.50
CA SER A 66 -30.10 -15.30 3.57
C SER A 66 -31.35 -15.88 4.21
N THR A 67 -31.29 -16.27 5.49
CA THR A 67 -32.45 -16.79 6.23
C THR A 67 -33.44 -15.70 6.64
N LYS A 68 -33.00 -14.44 6.81
CA LYS A 68 -33.84 -13.31 7.20
C LYS A 68 -33.72 -12.10 6.25
N PRO A 69 -34.24 -12.20 5.01
CA PRO A 69 -34.07 -11.18 3.99
C PRO A 69 -34.77 -9.84 4.30
N LYS A 70 -35.84 -9.85 5.11
CA LYS A 70 -36.59 -8.61 5.45
C LYS A 70 -35.83 -7.71 6.43
N GLU A 71 -35.13 -8.31 7.39
CA GLU A 71 -34.33 -7.57 8.38
C GLU A 71 -33.03 -7.00 7.75
N SER A 72 -32.41 -7.73 6.83
CA SER A 72 -31.18 -7.28 6.14
C SER A 72 -31.45 -6.10 5.20
N ILE A 73 -32.57 -6.12 4.46
CA ILE A 73 -32.96 -5.00 3.58
C ILE A 73 -33.30 -3.75 4.41
N ALA A 74 -33.93 -3.91 5.59
CA ALA A 74 -34.19 -2.80 6.50
C ALA A 74 -32.89 -2.21 7.08
N ALA A 75 -31.92 -3.06 7.42
CA ALA A 75 -30.61 -2.64 7.92
C ALA A 75 -29.83 -1.81 6.87
N ILE A 76 -29.85 -2.22 5.60
CA ILE A 76 -29.17 -1.49 4.52
C ILE A 76 -29.84 -0.15 4.23
N LYS A 77 -31.19 -0.09 4.27
CA LYS A 77 -31.95 1.15 4.06
C LYS A 77 -31.79 2.14 5.23
N GLY A 78 -31.46 1.66 6.42
CA GLY A 78 -31.17 2.48 7.60
C GLY A 78 -29.74 3.03 7.66
N LEU A 79 -28.87 2.70 6.71
CA LEU A 79 -27.48 3.16 6.71
C LEU A 79 -27.39 4.67 6.41
N GLY A 80 -26.78 5.41 7.33
CA GLY A 80 -26.50 6.83 7.17
C GLY A 80 -25.44 7.12 6.10
N LYS A 81 -25.34 8.39 5.68
CA LYS A 81 -24.36 8.84 4.67
C LYS A 81 -22.90 8.56 5.07
N GLN A 82 -22.59 8.57 6.36
CA GLN A 82 -21.24 8.30 6.88
C GLN A 82 -20.82 6.84 6.68
N GLU A 83 -21.74 5.89 6.89
CA GLU A 83 -21.46 4.47 6.68
C GLU A 83 -21.21 4.16 5.20
N TRP A 84 -21.96 4.80 4.30
CA TRP A 84 -21.71 4.69 2.86
C TRP A 84 -20.32 5.17 2.44
N ILE A 85 -19.87 6.30 2.99
CA ILE A 85 -18.52 6.81 2.72
C ILE A 85 -17.47 5.83 3.25
N LYS A 86 -17.68 5.27 4.45
CA LYS A 86 -16.78 4.29 5.05
C LYS A 86 -16.68 3.01 4.21
N TYR A 87 -17.81 2.41 3.84
CA TYR A 87 -17.81 1.22 2.97
C TYR A 87 -17.24 1.52 1.58
N GLY A 88 -17.53 2.70 1.02
CA GLY A 88 -16.92 3.16 -0.22
C GLY A 88 -15.40 3.26 -0.12
N SER A 89 -14.89 3.81 0.97
CA SER A 89 -13.44 3.90 1.22
C SER A 89 -12.78 2.53 1.31
N TYR A 90 -13.44 1.53 1.91
CA TYR A 90 -12.94 0.15 1.93
C TYR A 90 -12.96 -0.48 0.54
N GLY A 91 -13.99 -0.21 -0.27
CA GLY A 91 -14.04 -0.66 -1.66
C GLY A 91 -12.86 -0.13 -2.48
N VAL A 92 -12.54 1.16 -2.34
CA VAL A 92 -11.37 1.77 -3.01
C VAL A 92 -10.06 1.15 -2.52
N GLN A 93 -9.93 0.87 -1.22
CA GLN A 93 -8.76 0.20 -0.67
C GLN A 93 -8.58 -1.22 -1.24
N PHE A 94 -9.65 -2.02 -1.33
CA PHE A 94 -9.58 -3.35 -1.92
C PHE A 94 -9.20 -3.32 -3.40
N LEU A 95 -9.75 -2.37 -4.17
CA LEU A 95 -9.35 -2.16 -5.57
C LEU A 95 -7.87 -1.79 -5.68
N GLY A 96 -7.39 -0.89 -4.81
CA GLY A 96 -5.98 -0.52 -4.75
C GLY A 96 -5.06 -1.72 -4.46
N LEU A 97 -5.38 -2.50 -3.43
CA LEU A 97 -4.62 -3.71 -3.06
C LEU A 97 -4.63 -4.76 -4.18
N TYR A 98 -5.77 -4.95 -4.86
CA TYR A 98 -5.88 -5.83 -6.01
C TYR A 98 -4.95 -5.40 -7.15
N SER A 99 -4.97 -4.12 -7.52
CA SER A 99 -4.09 -3.58 -8.57
C SER A 99 -2.61 -3.69 -8.21
N ILE A 100 -2.24 -3.46 -6.95
CA ILE A 100 -0.86 -3.67 -6.47
C ILE A 100 -0.47 -5.15 -6.63
N GLY A 101 -1.37 -6.08 -6.28
CA GLY A 101 -1.18 -7.51 -6.49
C GLY A 101 -0.94 -7.87 -7.95
N GLU A 102 -1.70 -7.30 -8.88
CA GLU A 102 -1.48 -7.50 -10.31
C GLU A 102 -0.12 -6.94 -10.79
N VAL A 103 0.29 -5.78 -10.29
CA VAL A 103 1.60 -5.18 -10.63
C VAL A 103 2.75 -6.07 -10.15
N ILE A 104 2.66 -6.60 -8.93
CA ILE A 104 3.66 -7.52 -8.38
C ILE A 104 3.64 -8.85 -9.14
N GLY A 105 2.46 -9.40 -9.41
CA GLY A 105 2.28 -10.67 -10.13
C GLY A 105 2.82 -10.60 -11.56
N ARG A 106 2.59 -9.48 -12.26
CA ARG A 106 3.13 -9.24 -13.61
C ARG A 106 4.58 -8.72 -13.60
N ARG A 107 5.11 -8.32 -12.44
CA ARG A 107 6.42 -7.66 -12.29
C ARG A 107 6.61 -6.47 -13.24
N HIS A 108 5.53 -5.74 -13.50
CA HIS A 108 5.51 -4.66 -14.48
C HIS A 108 4.60 -3.53 -14.02
N ILE A 109 5.13 -2.31 -14.04
CA ILE A 109 4.48 -1.13 -13.43
C ILE A 109 3.56 -0.43 -14.43
N VAL A 110 3.89 -0.39 -15.73
CA VAL A 110 3.12 0.37 -16.74
C VAL A 110 3.08 -0.36 -18.09
N GLY A 111 1.89 -0.75 -18.54
CA GLY A 111 1.65 -1.28 -19.89
C GLY A 111 1.92 -2.78 -20.05
N TYR A 112 1.85 -3.28 -21.30
CA TYR A 112 2.23 -4.64 -21.65
C TYR A 112 3.63 -4.65 -22.28
N LYS A 113 4.39 -5.71 -22.04
CA LYS A 113 5.70 -5.89 -22.66
C LYS A 113 5.49 -6.05 -24.17
N ASN A 114 5.95 -5.09 -24.97
CA ASN A 114 5.98 -5.23 -26.42
C ASN A 114 7.12 -6.21 -26.76
N TYR A 115 6.79 -7.37 -27.33
CA TYR A 115 7.78 -8.36 -27.79
C TYR A 115 8.22 -8.11 -29.24
N SER A 116 7.94 -6.92 -29.78
CA SER A 116 8.12 -6.58 -31.20
C SER A 116 9.37 -5.72 -31.40
N THR A 117 10.55 -6.25 -31.11
CA THR A 117 11.81 -5.75 -31.68
C THR A 117 12.91 -6.81 -31.48
N CYS A 118 13.27 -7.49 -32.57
CA CYS A 118 14.59 -8.07 -32.77
C CYS A 118 15.49 -7.00 -33.40
#